data_AF-A0AA39Y8N5-F1
#
_entry.id   AF-A0AA39Y8N5-F1
#
_cell.length_a   1.000
_cell.length_b   1.000
_cell.length_c   1.000
_cell.angle_alpha   90.00
_cell.angle_beta   90.00
_cell.angle_gamma   90.00
#
_symmetry.space_group_name_H-M   'P 1'
#
loop_
_entity.id
_entity.type
_entity.pdbx_description
1 polymer ?
#
loop_
_entity_poly.entity_id
_entity_poly.type
_entity_poly.pdbx_seq_one_letter_code
_entity_poly.pdbx_strand_id
1 'polypeptide(L)'
;MASLLDLNLSYYTVPVAYVIGFLPHAYASIIAGKNYDLTNPRNTLSHVSKDTTIDKTRLRRIQRAESASANAWETIGLYAAGVVAANLAGVPKESLNTLTLGYVASRVVYNWVYVFGQDNSRLAPVRSLTWIGGMGLLLGLFVKAGNALN
;
A
#
# COMPACT_ATOMS: atom_id res chain seq x y z
N MET A 1 -16.18 7.20 28.62
CA MET A 1 -15.54 6.11 27.84
C MET A 1 -14.55 6.77 26.90
N ALA A 2 -13.30 6.30 26.85
CA ALA A 2 -12.33 6.82 25.90
C ALA A 2 -12.75 6.46 24.46
N SER A 3 -12.75 7.43 23.56
CA SER A 3 -12.98 7.22 22.13
C SER A 3 -11.77 6.48 21.54
N LEU A 4 -11.98 5.73 20.46
CA LEU A 4 -10.88 5.16 19.66
C LEU A 4 -9.87 6.25 19.20
N LEU A 5 -10.30 7.51 19.15
CA LEU A 5 -9.46 8.66 18.81
C LEU A 5 -8.53 9.11 19.95
N ASP A 6 -8.80 8.73 21.20
CA ASP A 6 -7.96 9.08 22.37
C ASP A 6 -6.70 8.19 22.48
N LEU A 7 -6.76 7.02 21.83
CA LEU A 7 -5.66 6.07 21.70
C LEU A 7 -4.71 6.52 20.60
N ASN A 8 -3.41 6.28 20.79
CA ASN A 8 -2.43 6.51 19.73
C ASN A 8 -2.37 5.29 18.81
N LEU A 9 -3.15 5.33 17.72
CA LEU A 9 -3.26 4.23 16.77
C LEU A 9 -2.13 4.23 15.74
N SER A 10 -1.39 5.34 15.61
CA SER A 10 -0.48 5.56 14.49
C SER A 10 0.59 4.48 14.37
N TYR A 11 1.13 3.97 15.47
CA TYR A 11 2.14 2.91 15.43
C TYR A 11 1.58 1.58 14.89
N TYR A 12 0.35 1.24 15.25
CA TYR A 12 -0.31 0.00 14.78
C TYR A 12 -0.62 0.04 13.29
N THR A 13 -0.74 1.24 12.70
CA THR A 13 -0.96 1.37 11.27
C THR A 13 0.24 0.93 10.43
N VAL A 14 1.45 0.90 10.99
CA VAL A 14 2.67 0.48 10.28
C VAL A 14 2.63 -1.02 9.92
N PRO A 15 2.45 -1.97 10.88
CA PRO A 15 2.28 -3.38 10.53
C PRO A 15 1.02 -3.63 9.70
N VAL A 16 -0.07 -2.86 9.90
CA VAL A 16 -1.26 -2.96 9.05
C VAL A 16 -0.94 -2.56 7.60
N ALA A 17 -0.24 -1.45 7.37
CA ALA A 17 0.19 -1.02 6.05
C ALA A 17 1.13 -2.03 5.38
N TYR A 18 2.02 -2.66 6.15
CA TYR A 18 2.87 -3.75 5.68
C TYR A 18 2.03 -4.93 5.16
N VAL A 19 1.07 -5.40 5.96
CA VAL A 19 0.18 -6.50 5.56
C VAL A 19 -0.61 -6.12 4.30
N ILE A 20 -1.18 -4.91 4.26
CA ILE A 20 -1.93 -4.42 3.08
C ILE A 20 -1.03 -4.36 1.84
N GLY A 21 0.23 -3.96 1.99
CA GLY A 21 1.23 -3.97 0.91
C GLY A 21 1.57 -5.37 0.42
N PHE A 22 1.54 -6.36 1.31
CA PHE A 22 1.79 -7.77 0.98
C PHE A 22 0.62 -8.47 0.28
N LEU A 23 -0.63 -8.10 0.59
CA LEU A 23 -1.82 -8.77 0.06
C LEU A 23 -1.86 -8.90 -1.48
N PRO A 24 -1.49 -7.89 -2.29
CA PRO A 24 -1.40 -8.04 -3.74
C PRO A 24 -0.42 -9.13 -4.19
N HIS A 25 0.74 -9.27 -3.54
CA HIS A 25 1.70 -10.33 -3.88
C HIS A 25 1.17 -11.72 -3.50
N ALA A 26 0.53 -11.84 -2.33
CA ALA A 26 -0.13 -13.09 -1.94
C ALA A 26 -1.22 -13.48 -2.97
N TYR A 27 -2.05 -12.51 -3.38
CA TYR A 27 -3.04 -12.71 -4.43
C TYR A 27 -2.40 -13.14 -5.76
N ALA A 28 -1.36 -12.44 -6.22
CA ALA A 28 -0.62 -12.77 -7.45
C ALA A 28 -0.08 -14.20 -7.43
N SER A 29 0.50 -14.61 -6.31
CA SER A 29 1.05 -15.96 -6.10
C SER A 29 -0.03 -17.04 -6.17
N ILE A 30 -1.17 -16.81 -5.52
CA ILE A 30 -2.32 -17.74 -5.55
C ILE A 30 -2.85 -17.88 -6.98
N ILE A 31 -3.06 -16.75 -7.68
CA ILE A 31 -3.59 -16.80 -9.05
C ILE A 31 -2.54 -17.16 -10.10
N ALA A 32 -1.25 -17.18 -9.79
CA ALA A 32 -0.24 -17.72 -10.69
C ALA A 32 -0.32 -19.26 -10.76
N GLY A 33 -0.78 -19.93 -9.70
CA GLY A 33 -1.02 -21.37 -9.66
C GLY A 33 0.25 -22.16 -10.01
N LYS A 34 0.18 -23.03 -11.03
CA LYS A 34 1.32 -23.84 -11.50
C LYS A 34 2.56 -23.04 -11.90
N ASN A 35 2.39 -21.75 -12.22
CA ASN A 35 3.49 -20.87 -12.63
C ASN A 35 4.23 -20.25 -11.43
N TYR A 36 3.74 -20.45 -10.21
CA TYR A 36 4.38 -20.02 -8.98
C TYR A 36 5.38 -21.09 -8.50
N ASP A 37 6.67 -20.74 -8.53
CA ASP A 37 7.75 -21.60 -8.05
C ASP A 37 8.14 -21.19 -6.63
N LEU A 38 7.92 -22.07 -5.66
CA LEU A 38 8.25 -21.86 -4.25
C LEU A 38 9.77 -21.72 -4.01
N THR A 39 10.59 -22.32 -4.86
CA THR A 39 12.06 -22.22 -4.77
C THR A 39 12.58 -20.92 -5.35
N ASN A 40 11.80 -20.28 -6.22
CA ASN A 40 12.16 -19.02 -6.87
C ASN A 40 10.94 -18.09 -7.06
N PRO A 41 10.32 -17.61 -5.97
CA PRO A 41 9.03 -16.90 -6.03
C PRO A 41 9.12 -15.55 -6.75
N ARG A 42 10.31 -14.93 -6.80
CA ARG A 42 10.54 -13.66 -7.50
C ARG A 42 10.50 -13.80 -9.02
N ASN A 43 10.66 -15.02 -9.55
CA ASN A 43 10.60 -15.27 -10.99
C ASN A 43 9.18 -15.53 -11.52
N THR A 44 8.16 -15.47 -10.67
CA THR A 44 6.74 -15.71 -11.04
C THR A 44 6.31 -14.91 -12.27
N LEU A 45 6.63 -13.61 -12.34
CA LEU A 45 6.26 -12.79 -13.51
C LEU A 45 6.87 -13.31 -14.81
N SER A 46 8.11 -13.79 -14.77
CA SER A 46 8.79 -14.34 -15.94
C SER A 46 8.16 -15.66 -16.40
N HIS A 47 7.73 -16.51 -15.46
CA HIS A 47 7.07 -17.78 -15.76
C HIS A 47 5.68 -17.55 -16.36
N VAL A 48 4.87 -16.72 -15.69
CA VAL A 48 3.51 -16.40 -16.11
C VAL A 48 3.49 -15.72 -17.49
N SER A 49 4.48 -14.89 -17.81
CA SER A 49 4.56 -14.20 -19.12
C SER A 49 4.94 -15.12 -20.28
N LYS A 50 5.57 -16.28 -20.01
CA LYS A 50 5.93 -17.29 -21.03
C LYS A 50 4.81 -18.31 -21.27
N ASP A 51 3.88 -18.45 -20.32
CA ASP A 51 2.76 -19.38 -20.44
C ASP A 51 1.71 -18.84 -21.42
N THR A 52 1.60 -19.43 -22.61
CA THR A 52 0.62 -19.05 -23.64
C THR A 52 -0.79 -19.57 -23.33
N THR A 53 -0.94 -20.44 -22.33
CA THR A 53 -2.23 -21.03 -21.93
C THR A 53 -3.01 -20.16 -20.95
N ILE A 54 -2.38 -19.14 -20.36
CA ILE A 54 -3.02 -18.27 -19.39
C ILE A 54 -3.91 -17.22 -20.08
N ASP A 55 -5.08 -16.97 -19.49
CA ASP A 55 -5.93 -15.87 -19.93
C ASP A 55 -5.22 -14.49 -19.77
N LYS A 56 -5.41 -13.62 -20.78
CA LYS A 56 -4.78 -12.28 -20.82
C LYS A 56 -5.21 -11.37 -19.68
N THR A 57 -6.43 -11.50 -19.18
CA THR A 57 -6.93 -10.71 -18.05
C THR A 57 -6.28 -11.19 -16.76
N ARG A 58 -6.18 -12.51 -16.56
CA ARG A 58 -5.44 -13.10 -15.44
C ARG A 58 -3.96 -12.69 -15.43
N LEU A 59 -3.27 -12.76 -16.58
CA LEU A 59 -1.88 -12.30 -16.72
C LEU A 59 -1.72 -10.83 -16.29
N ARG A 60 -2.58 -9.94 -16.80
CA ARG A 60 -2.54 -8.51 -16.46
C ARG A 60 -2.80 -8.26 -14.98
N ARG A 61 -3.72 -9.02 -14.36
CA ARG A 61 -3.98 -8.93 -12.91
C ARG A 61 -2.79 -9.35 -12.07
N ILE A 62 -2.07 -10.42 -12.46
CA ILE A 62 -0.82 -10.84 -11.80
C ILE A 62 0.21 -9.72 -11.87
N GLN A 63 0.45 -9.17 -13.06
CA GLN A 63 1.40 -8.08 -13.28
C GLN A 63 1.07 -6.85 -12.41
N ARG A 64 -0.19 -6.42 -12.42
CA ARG A 64 -0.66 -5.28 -11.63
C ARG A 64 -0.54 -5.51 -10.13
N ALA A 65 -0.83 -6.72 -9.65
CA ALA A 65 -0.74 -7.08 -8.25
C ALA A 65 0.71 -7.09 -7.75
N GLU A 66 1.64 -7.64 -8.52
CA GLU A 66 3.08 -7.53 -8.22
C GLU A 66 3.56 -6.07 -8.23
N SER A 67 3.14 -5.26 -9.22
CA SER A 67 3.47 -3.82 -9.24
C SER A 67 2.91 -3.06 -8.04
N ALA A 68 1.69 -3.38 -7.59
CA ALA A 68 1.09 -2.75 -6.42
C ALA A 68 1.84 -3.09 -5.12
N SER A 69 2.29 -4.35 -4.99
CA SER A 69 3.15 -4.81 -3.89
C SER A 69 4.52 -4.12 -3.92
N ALA A 70 5.19 -4.10 -5.07
CA ALA A 70 6.46 -3.39 -5.26
C ALA A 70 6.37 -1.92 -4.83
N ASN A 71 5.31 -1.22 -5.23
CA ASN A 71 5.07 0.16 -4.83
C ASN A 71 4.87 0.34 -3.31
N ALA A 72 4.28 -0.65 -2.63
CA ALA A 72 4.19 -0.62 -1.18
C ALA A 72 5.59 -0.72 -0.54
N TRP A 73 6.47 -1.58 -1.06
CA TRP A 73 7.84 -1.74 -0.56
C TRP A 73 8.70 -0.49 -0.75
N GLU A 74 8.50 0.25 -1.84
CA GLU A 74 9.17 1.53 -2.09
C GLU A 74 8.80 2.61 -1.05
N THR A 75 7.58 2.57 -0.52
CA THR A 75 7.02 3.67 0.29
C THR A 75 6.90 3.34 1.78
N ILE A 76 6.86 2.06 2.17
CA ILE A 76 6.64 1.63 3.56
C ILE A 76 7.72 2.13 4.52
N GLY A 77 8.98 2.17 4.08
CA GLY A 77 10.09 2.67 4.90
C GLY A 77 9.93 4.15 5.23
N LEU A 78 9.59 4.96 4.23
CA LEU A 78 9.34 6.39 4.40
C LEU A 78 8.09 6.64 5.26
N TYR A 79 7.04 5.83 5.10
CA TYR A 79 5.85 5.89 5.95
C TYR A 79 6.17 5.61 7.41
N ALA A 80 6.84 4.50 7.69
CA ALA A 80 7.21 4.11 9.05
C ALA A 80 8.09 5.19 9.72
N ALA A 81 9.07 5.73 8.98
CA ALA A 81 9.90 6.84 9.45
C ALA A 81 9.06 8.09 9.78
N GLY A 82 8.09 8.44 8.94
CA GLY A 82 7.20 9.59 9.18
C GLY A 82 6.33 9.41 10.42
N VAL A 83 5.79 8.20 10.64
CA VAL A 83 5.03 7.87 11.85
C VAL A 83 5.89 8.05 13.10
N VAL A 84 7.10 7.48 13.11
CA VAL A 84 8.03 7.60 14.24
C VAL A 84 8.42 9.06 14.48
N ALA A 85 8.81 9.79 13.44
CA ALA A 85 9.23 11.18 13.53
C ALA A 85 8.12 12.08 14.10
N ALA A 86 6.90 11.97 13.58
CA ALA A 86 5.76 12.77 14.04
C ALA A 86 5.37 12.45 15.49
N ASN A 87 5.49 11.18 15.91
CA ASN A 87 5.26 10.82 17.31
C ASN A 87 6.34 11.40 18.24
N LEU A 88 7.62 11.26 17.88
CA LEU A 88 8.73 11.79 18.68
C LEU A 88 8.69 13.32 18.78
N ALA A 89 8.23 13.98 17.73
CA ALA A 89 8.02 15.42 17.71
C ALA A 89 6.82 15.89 18.56
N GLY A 90 6.03 14.98 19.14
CA GLY A 90 4.89 15.34 19.99
C GLY A 90 3.67 15.83 19.21
N VAL A 91 3.53 15.48 17.93
CA VAL A 91 2.34 15.84 17.14
C VAL A 91 1.07 15.29 17.82
N PRO A 92 -0.04 16.06 17.90
CA PRO A 92 -1.27 15.60 18.55
C PRO A 92 -1.79 14.28 17.98
N LYS A 93 -2.25 13.38 18.88
CA LYS A 93 -2.75 12.04 18.52
C LYS A 93 -3.85 12.07 17.46
N GLU A 94 -4.74 13.06 17.51
CA GLU A 94 -5.81 13.22 16.52
C GLU A 94 -5.25 13.41 15.10
N SER A 95 -4.22 14.26 14.95
CA SER A 95 -3.53 14.48 13.67
C SER A 95 -2.80 13.22 13.21
N LEU A 96 -2.08 12.55 14.14
CA LEU A 96 -1.40 11.30 13.85
C LEU A 96 -2.36 10.22 13.36
N ASN A 97 -3.45 9.99 14.09
CA ASN A 97 -4.47 8.99 13.74
C ASN A 97 -5.13 9.32 12.40
N THR A 98 -5.49 10.59 12.16
CA THR A 98 -6.11 11.01 10.90
C THR A 98 -5.19 10.75 9.70
N LEU A 99 -3.93 11.17 9.78
CA LEU A 99 -2.97 10.99 8.69
C LEU A 99 -2.65 9.52 8.43
N THR A 100 -2.43 8.74 9.50
CA THR A 100 -2.05 7.33 9.37
C THR A 100 -3.20 6.42 8.95
N LEU A 101 -4.40 6.61 9.50
CA LEU A 101 -5.60 5.88 9.06
C LEU A 101 -5.98 6.27 7.63
N GLY A 102 -5.87 7.55 7.28
CA GLY A 102 -6.05 8.01 5.91
C GLY A 102 -5.06 7.36 4.94
N TYR A 103 -3.78 7.23 5.33
CA TYR A 103 -2.77 6.55 4.52
C TYR A 103 -3.14 5.08 4.32
N VAL A 104 -3.48 4.36 5.40
CA VAL A 104 -3.92 2.96 5.32
C VAL A 104 -5.13 2.81 4.39
N ALA A 105 -6.16 3.64 4.54
CA ALA A 105 -7.33 3.64 3.68
C ALA A 105 -6.95 3.90 2.21
N SER A 106 -6.04 4.85 1.95
CA SER A 106 -5.54 5.14 0.61
C SER A 106 -4.87 3.92 -0.02
N ARG A 107 -4.12 3.11 0.76
CA ARG A 107 -3.46 1.89 0.28
C ARG A 107 -4.46 0.79 -0.06
N VAL A 108 -5.51 0.62 0.74
CA VAL A 108 -6.60 -0.31 0.44
C VAL A 108 -7.26 0.04 -0.89
N VAL A 109 -7.65 1.30 -1.06
CA VAL A 109 -8.31 1.77 -2.29
C VAL A 109 -7.35 1.67 -3.48
N TYR A 110 -6.10 2.13 -3.33
CA TYR A 110 -5.08 2.06 -4.37
C TYR A 110 -4.87 0.62 -4.86
N ASN A 111 -4.68 -0.33 -3.94
CA ASN A 111 -4.47 -1.73 -4.28
C ASN A 111 -5.68 -2.31 -5.03
N TRP A 112 -6.89 -2.04 -4.54
CA TRP A 112 -8.11 -2.51 -5.20
C TRP A 112 -8.27 -1.94 -6.61
N VAL A 113 -8.08 -0.63 -6.78
CA VAL A 113 -8.17 0.04 -8.08
C VAL A 113 -7.10 -0.47 -9.03
N TYR A 114 -5.87 -0.67 -8.56
CA TYR A 114 -4.77 -1.13 -9.39
C TYR A 114 -5.00 -2.56 -9.88
N VAL A 115 -5.32 -3.49 -8.96
CA VAL A 115 -5.47 -4.90 -9.31
C VAL A 115 -6.74 -5.16 -10.11
N PHE A 116 -7.88 -4.62 -9.68
CA PHE A 116 -9.20 -4.95 -10.24
C PHE A 116 -9.83 -3.80 -11.03
N GLY A 117 -9.71 -2.56 -10.54
CA GLY A 117 -10.36 -1.40 -11.17
C GLY A 117 -9.85 -1.09 -12.57
N GLN A 118 -8.57 -1.37 -12.87
CA GLN A 118 -7.95 -1.10 -14.16
C GLN A 118 -8.44 -1.97 -15.33
N ASP A 119 -9.36 -2.91 -15.09
CA ASP A 119 -10.07 -3.56 -16.20
C ASP A 119 -11.00 -2.56 -16.91
N ASN A 120 -11.39 -1.49 -16.23
CA ASN A 120 -12.09 -0.34 -16.79
C ASN A 120 -11.13 0.85 -16.95
N SER A 121 -10.90 1.29 -18.19
CA SER A 121 -10.00 2.42 -18.50
C SER A 121 -10.39 3.73 -17.80
N ARG A 122 -11.68 3.92 -17.46
CA ARG A 122 -12.16 5.10 -16.72
C ARG A 122 -11.64 5.19 -15.30
N LEU A 123 -11.20 4.07 -14.71
CA LEU A 123 -10.66 4.01 -13.34
C LEU A 123 -9.14 4.23 -13.29
N ALA A 124 -8.46 4.34 -14.44
CA ALA A 124 -7.03 4.58 -14.50
C ALA A 124 -6.58 5.87 -13.74
N PRO A 125 -7.29 7.02 -13.83
CA PRO A 125 -6.94 8.21 -13.06
C PRO A 125 -7.10 8.04 -11.55
N VAL A 126 -8.08 7.22 -11.12
CA VAL A 126 -8.38 7.00 -9.69
C VAL A 126 -7.19 6.36 -8.97
N ARG A 127 -6.46 5.47 -9.64
CA ARG A 127 -5.21 4.90 -9.09
C ARG A 127 -4.19 6.01 -8.79
N SER A 128 -3.97 6.93 -9.73
CA SER A 128 -2.98 7.99 -9.56
C SER A 128 -3.41 8.97 -8.46
N LEU A 129 -4.68 9.35 -8.42
CA LEU A 129 -5.22 10.25 -7.40
C LEU A 129 -5.13 9.66 -5.99
N THR A 130 -5.49 8.38 -5.84
CA THR A 130 -5.40 7.68 -4.55
C THR A 130 -3.95 7.54 -4.07
N TRP A 131 -3.02 7.31 -5.00
CA TRP A 131 -1.59 7.29 -4.69
C TRP A 131 -1.08 8.67 -4.25
N ILE A 132 -1.39 9.74 -4.99
CA ILE A 132 -1.00 11.11 -4.67
C ILE A 132 -1.55 11.51 -3.29
N GLY A 133 -2.83 11.20 -3.02
CA GLY A 133 -3.44 11.44 -1.71
C GLY A 133 -2.70 10.70 -0.59
N GLY A 134 -2.41 9.42 -0.78
CA GLY A 134 -1.62 8.63 0.18
C GLY A 134 -0.23 9.22 0.43
N MET A 135 0.48 9.61 -0.63
CA MET A 135 1.78 10.26 -0.50
C MET A 135 1.69 11.61 0.21
N GLY A 136 0.64 12.40 -0.04
CA GLY A 136 0.39 13.65 0.67
C GLY A 136 0.18 13.44 2.17
N LEU A 137 -0.55 12.40 2.57
CA LEU A 137 -0.76 12.05 3.98
C LEU A 137 0.54 11.61 4.66
N LEU A 138 1.32 10.77 3.97
CA LEU A 138 2.63 10.32 4.43
C LEU A 138 3.60 11.50 4.61
N LEU A 139 3.75 12.36 3.59
CA LEU A 139 4.62 13.53 3.67
C LEU A 139 4.12 14.54 4.70
N GLY A 140 2.80 14.64 4.88
CA GLY A 140 2.17 15.44 5.92
C GLY A 140 2.61 15.07 7.33
N LEU A 141 2.95 13.80 7.60
CA LEU A 141 3.52 13.39 8.90
C LEU A 141 4.85 14.09 9.16
N PHE A 142 5.74 14.15 8.17
CA PHE A 142 7.03 14.84 8.29
C PHE A 142 6.86 16.36 8.44
N VAL A 143 5.96 16.96 7.67
CA VAL A 143 5.66 18.41 7.79
C VAL A 143 5.12 18.73 9.18
N LYS A 144 4.19 17.94 9.71
CA LYS A 144 3.67 18.11 11.07
C LYS A 144 4.75 17.90 12.12
N ALA A 145 5.64 16.93 11.94
CA ALA A 145 6.78 16.71 12.83
C ALA A 145 7.71 17.94 12.87
N GLY A 146 8.08 18.48 11.70
CA GLY A 146 8.91 19.68 11.62
C GLY A 146 8.25 20.90 12.27
N ASN A 147 6.95 21.10 12.04
CA ASN A 147 6.22 22.22 12.63
C ASN A 147 6.06 22.11 14.16
N ALA A 148 6.13 20.91 14.74
CA ALA A 148 6.03 20.73 16.18
C ALA A 148 7.37 20.94 16.91
N LEU A 149 8.49 20.94 16.17
CA LEU A 149 9.84 21.13 16.71
C LEU A 149 10.40 22.55 16.49
N ASN A 150 9.68 23.41 15.76
CA ASN A 150 10.00 24.82 15.55
C ASN A 150 9.18 25.70 16.49
#